data_AF-A0A967AE16-F1
#
_entry.id   AF-A0A967AE16-F1
#
_cell.length_a   1.000
_cell.length_b   1.000
_cell.length_c   1.000
_cell.angle_alpha   90.00
_cell.angle_beta   90.00
_cell.angle_gamma   90.00
#
_symmetry.space_group_name_H-M   'P 1'
#
loop_
_entity.id
_entity.type
_entity.pdbx_description
1 polymer ?
#
loop_
_entity_poly.entity_id
_entity_poly.type
_entity_poly.pdbx_seq_one_letter_code
_entity_poly.pdbx_strand_id
1 'polypeptide(L)'
;MTKLNSNILTILALVFSFSLLTTSCSDDDDNNNGGGTDPDPDSETEVRVSGFIEEDATWTNDKIWILEGKVVVDNGATLTIEPGTIVKGEQGIQTLASALIIDNGAKLDAVGTESEPIIFTSILDDIEIGQTAGSNLTIDDRNLWGGVLVLGTAPCSFTGNAEQALIEGLPENSGYGLYGGDNPADNSGHLEYISIRHGGAEIGEGNEINGLTLGGVGNGTIIRNIEVIANLDDAIEWFGGTVDSSNLIVWAQGDDGFDIDQAYSGTISNGVIVQTNVSDHAFEIDGPEGDYQDSYTIQNVTVFNDNSADETANTGNREVAQFRDGARGSMSNVLMVDGLETSTFQVRCDSEPNYNEGSLTFSNLEIVLAANTTIADIFIDNPNFDPEKCSEGGTTTFTQDAQDFVTELPSKDDATVGANTSVFSWSYTAQNSGKF
;
A
#
# COMPACT_ATOMS: atom_id res chain seq x y z
N MET A 1 -26.53 32.65 55.31
CA MET A 1 -27.75 31.94 55.77
C MET A 1 -27.89 30.71 54.89
N THR A 2 -27.31 29.57 55.30
CA THR A 2 -27.98 28.37 55.86
C THR A 2 -28.79 27.60 54.81
N LYS A 3 -28.59 26.30 54.52
CA LYS A 3 -28.03 25.19 55.30
C LYS A 3 -27.58 24.02 54.40
N LEU A 4 -26.58 23.29 54.91
CA LEU A 4 -26.10 21.94 54.58
C LEU A 4 -27.21 20.87 54.44
N ASN A 5 -26.92 19.83 53.65
CA ASN A 5 -27.01 18.44 54.11
C ASN A 5 -25.92 17.57 53.46
N SER A 6 -25.34 16.71 54.31
CA SER A 6 -24.15 15.87 54.12
C SER A 6 -24.55 14.41 53.93
N ASN A 7 -23.56 13.57 53.55
CA ASN A 7 -23.43 12.10 53.73
C ASN A 7 -23.53 11.28 52.43
N ILE A 8 -22.67 10.30 52.12
CA ILE A 8 -21.61 9.60 52.87
C ILE A 8 -20.66 8.94 51.85
N LEU A 9 -19.37 8.92 52.19
CA LEU A 9 -18.27 8.23 51.52
C LEU A 9 -18.29 6.73 51.91
N THR A 10 -18.05 5.81 50.98
CA THR A 10 -17.77 4.40 51.33
C THR A 10 -16.57 3.90 50.55
N ILE A 11 -15.44 3.82 51.26
CA ILE A 11 -14.23 3.08 50.89
C ILE A 11 -14.46 1.63 51.28
N LEU A 12 -14.29 0.68 50.35
CA LEU A 12 -14.26 -0.74 50.65
C LEU A 12 -12.85 -1.28 50.36
N ALA A 13 -12.12 -1.60 51.42
CA ALA A 13 -10.89 -2.37 51.38
C ALA A 13 -11.27 -3.86 51.26
N LEU A 14 -10.64 -4.59 50.33
CA LEU A 14 -10.73 -6.04 50.24
C LEU A 14 -9.34 -6.65 50.37
N VAL A 15 -9.19 -7.37 51.47
CA VAL A 15 -8.03 -8.17 51.89
C VAL A 15 -7.99 -9.42 51.01
N PHE A 16 -6.86 -9.68 50.34
CA PHE A 16 -6.55 -11.00 49.81
C PHE A 16 -5.44 -11.63 50.65
N SER A 17 -5.76 -12.76 51.27
CA SER A 17 -4.84 -13.56 52.05
C SER A 17 -4.79 -14.99 51.49
N PHE A 18 -3.56 -15.41 51.17
CA PHE A 18 -2.99 -16.75 51.30
C PHE A 18 -3.41 -17.87 50.32
N SER A 19 -2.44 -18.35 49.54
CA SER A 19 -1.87 -19.69 49.72
C SER A 19 -0.58 -19.88 48.92
N LEU A 20 0.55 -19.94 49.63
CA LEU A 20 1.79 -20.55 49.14
C LEU A 20 1.58 -22.06 49.00
N LEU A 21 2.03 -22.62 47.89
CA LEU A 21 2.47 -24.01 47.79
C LEU A 21 3.96 -24.00 47.45
N THR A 22 4.78 -24.56 48.34
CA THR A 22 6.19 -24.87 48.10
C THR A 22 6.38 -26.38 48.16
N THR A 23 7.19 -26.92 47.22
CA THR A 23 7.95 -28.20 47.21
C THR A 23 7.96 -28.76 45.78
N SER A 24 9.07 -29.14 45.13
CA SER A 24 10.42 -29.54 45.54
C SER A 24 11.43 -29.25 44.42
N CYS A 25 12.67 -28.91 44.78
CA CYS A 25 13.83 -28.84 43.88
C CYS A 25 14.24 -30.24 43.39
N SER A 26 14.86 -30.29 42.20
CA SER A 26 16.20 -30.90 42.09
C SER A 26 17.10 -29.92 41.37
N ASP A 27 18.19 -29.55 42.04
CA ASP A 27 19.31 -28.82 41.47
C ASP A 27 19.91 -29.62 40.31
N ASP A 28 20.23 -28.93 39.22
CA ASP A 28 21.48 -29.15 38.49
C ASP A 28 21.87 -27.80 37.88
N ASP A 29 22.91 -27.20 38.45
CA ASP A 29 23.67 -26.12 37.85
C ASP A 29 24.30 -26.65 36.56
N ASP A 30 24.05 -26.00 35.43
CA ASP A 30 25.08 -25.82 34.40
C ASP A 30 24.80 -24.57 33.57
N ASN A 31 25.72 -23.61 33.70
CA ASN A 31 25.92 -22.51 32.77
C ASN A 31 26.18 -23.08 31.37
N ASN A 32 25.33 -22.77 30.40
CA ASN A 32 25.83 -22.59 29.04
C ASN A 32 25.02 -21.54 28.26
N ASN A 33 25.77 -20.55 27.80
CA ASN A 33 25.42 -19.56 26.82
C ASN A 33 25.25 -20.24 25.45
N GLY A 34 24.07 -20.15 24.85
CA GLY A 34 23.80 -20.70 23.53
C GLY A 34 22.37 -20.42 23.10
N GLY A 35 22.16 -19.25 22.48
CA GLY A 35 20.96 -18.99 21.70
C GLY A 35 20.93 -19.96 20.53
N GLY A 36 20.07 -20.97 20.64
CA GLY A 36 19.70 -21.87 19.57
C GLY A 36 18.19 -21.76 19.40
N THR A 37 17.77 -21.42 18.19
CA THR A 37 16.40 -21.56 17.70
C THR A 37 16.06 -23.05 17.66
N ASP A 38 15.28 -23.52 18.63
CA ASP A 38 14.67 -24.84 18.58
C ASP A 38 13.26 -24.67 17.97
N PRO A 39 12.95 -25.30 16.83
CA PRO A 39 11.62 -25.19 16.24
C PRO A 39 10.59 -25.95 17.09
N ASP A 40 9.51 -25.26 17.45
CA ASP A 40 8.25 -25.85 17.93
C ASP A 40 7.73 -26.86 16.87
N PRO A 41 7.04 -27.96 17.22
CA PRO A 41 6.58 -28.94 16.25
C PRO A 41 5.30 -28.43 15.58
N ASP A 42 5.40 -27.30 14.89
CA ASP A 42 4.47 -26.94 13.83
C ASP A 42 4.64 -27.94 12.67
N SER A 43 3.58 -28.13 11.88
CA SER A 43 3.52 -29.17 10.84
C SER A 43 4.79 -29.16 9.96
N GLU A 44 5.23 -30.31 9.43
CA GLU A 44 6.41 -30.39 8.53
C GLU A 44 6.33 -29.44 7.31
N THR A 45 5.19 -28.78 7.09
CA THR A 45 4.85 -27.87 6.00
C THR A 45 4.76 -26.39 6.39
N GLU A 46 4.92 -26.01 7.66
CA GLU A 46 4.87 -24.61 8.11
C GLU A 46 6.20 -24.20 8.76
N VAL A 47 6.71 -23.01 8.43
CA VAL A 47 7.95 -22.47 8.98
C VAL A 47 7.72 -21.05 9.46
N ARG A 48 7.84 -20.83 10.77
CA ARG A 48 7.79 -19.50 11.38
C ARG A 48 9.14 -18.80 11.25
N VAL A 49 9.11 -17.54 10.83
CA VAL A 49 10.28 -16.66 10.63
C VAL A 49 10.05 -15.34 11.35
N SER A 50 11.08 -14.80 11.98
CA SER A 50 11.00 -13.58 12.81
C SER A 50 12.33 -12.83 12.80
N GLY A 51 12.31 -11.52 12.95
CA GLY A 51 13.53 -10.72 13.11
C GLY A 51 14.32 -10.58 11.81
N PHE A 52 15.66 -10.56 11.92
CA PHE A 52 16.54 -10.28 10.77
C PHE A 52 16.93 -11.53 10.00
N ILE A 53 16.96 -11.40 8.67
CA ILE A 53 17.60 -12.32 7.72
C ILE A 53 18.92 -11.66 7.30
N GLU A 54 20.00 -12.04 7.98
CA GLU A 54 21.33 -11.43 7.83
C GLU A 54 22.19 -12.06 6.70
N GLU A 55 21.76 -13.20 6.16
CA GLU A 55 22.42 -13.92 5.07
C GLU A 55 21.39 -14.35 4.02
N ASP A 56 21.86 -14.65 2.80
CA ASP A 56 20.99 -15.12 1.71
C ASP A 56 20.11 -16.29 2.16
N ALA A 57 18.82 -16.18 1.89
CA ALA A 57 17.82 -17.18 2.26
C ALA A 57 16.95 -17.55 1.06
N THR A 58 16.42 -18.77 1.07
CA THR A 58 15.47 -19.23 0.05
C THR A 58 14.22 -19.77 0.72
N TRP A 59 13.07 -19.21 0.35
CA TRP A 59 11.76 -19.68 0.73
C TRP A 59 11.17 -20.54 -0.38
N THR A 60 10.99 -21.82 -0.08
CA THR A 60 10.54 -22.84 -1.04
C THR A 60 9.03 -23.01 -1.00
N ASN A 61 8.47 -23.54 -2.09
CA ASN A 61 7.02 -23.70 -2.25
C ASN A 61 6.46 -25.00 -1.64
N ASP A 62 7.30 -25.85 -1.04
CA ASP A 62 6.88 -27.02 -0.26
C ASP A 62 6.57 -26.68 1.22
N LYS A 63 6.66 -25.39 1.57
CA LYS A 63 6.35 -24.83 2.88
C LYS A 63 5.42 -23.62 2.76
N ILE A 64 4.70 -23.33 3.84
CA ILE A 64 4.10 -22.04 4.12
C ILE A 64 5.02 -21.31 5.09
N TRP A 65 5.44 -20.10 4.74
CA TRP A 65 6.32 -19.27 5.56
C TRP A 65 5.48 -18.29 6.38
N ILE A 66 5.60 -18.31 7.70
CA ILE A 66 4.78 -17.51 8.61
C ILE A 66 5.64 -16.40 9.21
N LEU A 67 5.34 -15.15 8.89
CA LEU A 67 5.99 -13.98 9.47
C LEU A 67 5.47 -13.74 10.88
N GLU A 68 6.33 -13.86 11.88
CA GLU A 68 6.04 -13.51 13.26
C GLU A 68 6.60 -12.12 13.58
N GLY A 69 5.72 -11.12 13.49
CA GLY A 69 6.13 -9.72 13.57
C GLY A 69 6.91 -9.30 12.33
N LYS A 70 7.79 -8.30 12.50
CA LYS A 70 8.56 -7.73 11.39
C LYS A 70 9.72 -8.66 11.05
N VAL A 71 9.73 -9.13 9.81
CA VAL A 71 10.83 -9.90 9.23
C VAL A 71 11.59 -8.98 8.29
N VAL A 72 12.86 -8.73 8.61
CA VAL A 72 13.69 -7.74 7.94
C VAL A 72 14.80 -8.47 7.18
N VAL A 73 14.84 -8.33 5.86
CA VAL A 73 15.99 -8.75 5.06
C VAL A 73 17.04 -7.66 5.16
N ASP A 74 18.16 -7.97 5.79
CA ASP A 74 19.18 -6.98 6.16
C ASP A 74 20.12 -6.66 4.99
N ASN A 75 20.82 -5.54 5.10
CA ASN A 75 21.73 -5.04 4.09
C ASN A 75 22.74 -6.11 3.65
N GLY A 76 22.80 -6.36 2.34
CA GLY A 76 23.69 -7.33 1.73
C GLY A 76 23.14 -8.75 1.62
N ALA A 77 21.99 -9.04 2.24
CA ALA A 77 21.27 -10.30 2.06
C ALA A 77 20.29 -10.24 0.88
N THR A 78 20.07 -11.40 0.25
CA THR A 78 19.01 -11.62 -0.74
C THR A 78 18.03 -12.66 -0.21
N LEU A 79 16.76 -12.30 -0.17
CA LEU A 79 15.68 -13.27 0.03
C LEU A 79 15.15 -13.72 -1.34
N THR A 80 15.35 -14.99 -1.66
CA THR A 80 14.75 -15.63 -2.84
C THR A 80 13.46 -16.35 -2.45
N ILE A 81 12.36 -16.13 -3.16
CA ILE A 81 11.09 -16.82 -2.95
C ILE A 81 10.72 -17.58 -4.22
N GLU A 82 10.56 -18.90 -4.11
CA GLU A 82 10.22 -19.75 -5.25
C GLU A 82 8.78 -19.51 -5.76
N PRO A 83 8.49 -19.73 -7.05
CA PRO A 83 7.13 -19.67 -7.59
C PRO A 83 6.14 -20.54 -6.81
N GLY A 84 4.92 -20.03 -6.60
CA GLY A 84 3.85 -20.73 -5.88
C GLY A 84 4.03 -20.77 -4.36
N THR A 85 5.04 -20.10 -3.81
CA THR A 85 5.22 -20.00 -2.36
C THR A 85 4.12 -19.18 -1.72
N ILE A 86 3.63 -19.63 -0.57
CA ILE A 86 2.67 -18.93 0.28
C ILE A 86 3.42 -18.38 1.50
N VAL A 87 3.26 -17.09 1.74
CA VAL A 87 3.77 -16.37 2.91
C VAL A 87 2.57 -15.81 3.68
N LYS A 88 2.50 -16.08 4.99
CA LYS A 88 1.41 -15.63 5.86
C LYS A 88 1.93 -14.70 6.94
N GLY A 89 1.30 -13.55 7.13
CA GLY A 89 1.56 -12.67 8.29
C GLY A 89 0.76 -13.11 9.51
N GLU A 90 1.43 -13.29 10.66
CA GLU A 90 0.76 -13.52 11.94
C GLU A 90 -0.02 -12.25 12.36
N GLN A 91 -1.11 -12.43 13.10
CA GLN A 91 -1.91 -11.30 13.55
C GLN A 91 -1.14 -10.41 14.52
N GLY A 92 -1.25 -9.10 14.34
CA GLY A 92 -0.65 -8.12 15.24
C GLY A 92 -1.04 -6.70 14.86
N ILE A 93 -0.93 -5.78 15.80
CA ILE A 93 -1.13 -4.34 15.60
C ILE A 93 0.06 -3.58 16.17
N GLN A 94 0.23 -2.30 15.79
CA GLN A 94 1.31 -1.46 16.29
C GLN A 94 2.67 -2.09 16.01
N THR A 95 3.56 -2.05 17.00
CA THR A 95 4.89 -2.65 16.91
C THR A 95 4.84 -4.17 16.66
N LEU A 96 3.73 -4.83 16.97
CA LEU A 96 3.53 -6.27 16.79
C LEU A 96 2.96 -6.67 15.43
N ALA A 97 2.56 -5.71 14.58
CA ALA A 97 2.10 -6.02 13.22
C ALA A 97 3.20 -6.74 12.42
N SER A 98 2.81 -7.85 11.78
CA SER A 98 3.73 -8.64 10.95
C SER A 98 3.89 -8.03 9.57
N ALA A 99 5.12 -7.89 9.10
CA ALA A 99 5.42 -7.33 7.79
C ALA A 99 6.73 -7.92 7.25
N LEU A 100 6.85 -8.00 5.92
CA LEU A 100 8.12 -8.29 5.26
C LEU A 100 8.77 -6.97 4.85
N ILE A 101 9.99 -6.72 5.34
CA ILE A 101 10.72 -5.49 5.07
C ILE A 101 12.02 -5.88 4.38
N ILE A 102 12.20 -5.39 3.15
CA ILE A 102 13.45 -5.49 2.41
C ILE A 102 14.17 -4.17 2.66
N ASP A 103 15.12 -4.18 3.60
CA ASP A 103 15.79 -2.94 4.02
C ASP A 103 16.77 -2.44 2.95
N ASN A 104 17.21 -1.18 3.06
CA ASN A 104 18.12 -0.63 2.07
C ASN A 104 19.40 -1.47 1.91
N GLY A 105 19.79 -1.71 0.65
CA GLY A 105 20.91 -2.58 0.32
C GLY A 105 20.64 -4.09 0.38
N ALA A 106 19.45 -4.51 0.82
CA ALA A 106 18.97 -5.88 0.68
C ALA A 106 18.26 -6.10 -0.67
N LYS A 107 17.91 -7.35 -0.98
CA LYS A 107 17.18 -7.71 -2.19
C LYS A 107 16.07 -8.72 -1.97
N LEU A 108 15.00 -8.57 -2.74
CA LEU A 108 13.94 -9.55 -2.88
C LEU A 108 13.91 -10.11 -4.31
N ASP A 109 14.20 -11.40 -4.45
CA ASP A 109 14.06 -12.15 -5.70
C ASP A 109 12.82 -13.05 -5.60
N ALA A 110 11.66 -12.47 -5.85
CA ALA A 110 10.35 -13.11 -5.74
C ALA A 110 9.67 -13.15 -7.11
N VAL A 111 9.99 -14.21 -7.87
CA VAL A 111 9.58 -14.36 -9.26
C VAL A 111 8.64 -15.55 -9.40
N GLY A 112 7.35 -15.30 -9.23
CA GLY A 112 6.28 -16.25 -9.52
C GLY A 112 6.04 -16.45 -11.01
N THR A 113 4.95 -17.14 -11.33
CA THR A 113 4.47 -17.30 -12.71
C THR A 113 2.95 -17.10 -12.80
N GLU A 114 2.42 -16.96 -14.02
CA GLU A 114 0.97 -16.88 -14.26
C GLU A 114 0.19 -18.03 -13.61
N SER A 115 0.77 -19.24 -13.56
CA SER A 115 0.12 -20.42 -12.96
C SER A 115 0.51 -20.68 -11.49
N GLU A 116 1.62 -20.10 -11.04
CA GLU A 116 2.19 -20.29 -9.70
C GLU A 116 2.62 -18.93 -9.15
N PRO A 117 1.66 -18.00 -8.90
CA PRO A 117 1.97 -16.72 -8.29
C PRO A 117 2.47 -16.91 -6.86
N ILE A 118 3.32 -16.01 -6.38
CA ILE A 118 3.69 -15.94 -4.97
C ILE A 118 2.57 -15.20 -4.24
N ILE A 119 2.11 -15.75 -3.11
CA ILE A 119 0.96 -15.21 -2.37
C ILE A 119 1.42 -14.78 -0.98
N PHE A 120 1.27 -13.49 -0.70
CA PHE A 120 1.36 -12.93 0.64
C PHE A 120 -0.05 -12.70 1.19
N THR A 121 -0.36 -13.25 2.35
CA THR A 121 -1.71 -13.18 2.94
C THR A 121 -1.66 -13.24 4.48
N SER A 122 -2.81 -13.29 5.15
CA SER A 122 -2.90 -13.46 6.60
C SER A 122 -2.76 -14.92 7.02
N ILE A 123 -2.29 -15.17 8.25
CA ILE A 123 -2.39 -16.47 8.91
C ILE A 123 -3.84 -16.98 9.03
N LEU A 124 -4.82 -16.08 8.95
CA LEU A 124 -6.25 -16.43 8.96
C LEU A 124 -6.74 -17.01 7.63
N ASP A 125 -6.00 -16.85 6.54
CA ASP A 125 -6.35 -17.41 5.23
C ASP A 125 -6.22 -18.95 5.27
N ASP A 126 -7.27 -19.66 4.86
CA ASP A 126 -7.28 -21.13 4.81
C ASP A 126 -6.57 -21.72 3.59
N ILE A 127 -5.94 -20.88 2.75
CA ILE A 127 -5.13 -21.31 1.61
C ILE A 127 -4.05 -22.32 2.01
N GLU A 128 -3.97 -23.42 1.26
CA GLU A 128 -3.00 -24.51 1.42
C GLU A 128 -1.96 -24.53 0.28
N ILE A 129 -0.83 -25.22 0.50
CA ILE A 129 0.24 -25.38 -0.50
C ILE A 129 -0.32 -25.85 -1.86
N GLY A 130 0.09 -25.16 -2.92
CA GLY A 130 -0.31 -25.45 -4.30
C GLY A 130 -1.68 -24.89 -4.69
N GLN A 131 -2.37 -24.17 -3.80
CA GLN A 131 -3.57 -23.41 -4.12
C GLN A 131 -3.21 -21.96 -4.48
N THR A 132 -4.09 -21.30 -5.23
CA THR A 132 -3.97 -19.88 -5.58
C THR A 132 -4.95 -18.97 -4.83
N ALA A 133 -5.87 -19.56 -4.06
CA ALA A 133 -6.85 -18.86 -3.24
C ALA A 133 -7.39 -19.76 -2.12
N GLY A 134 -7.58 -19.18 -0.94
CA GLY A 134 -8.43 -19.75 0.11
C GLY A 134 -9.92 -19.55 -0.19
N SER A 135 -10.76 -19.97 0.75
CA SER A 135 -12.22 -19.96 0.66
C SER A 135 -12.92 -19.14 1.75
N ASN A 136 -12.18 -18.73 2.79
CA ASN A 136 -12.76 -18.13 3.99
C ASN A 136 -12.66 -16.60 4.04
N LEU A 137 -11.61 -16.00 3.47
CA LEU A 137 -11.42 -14.54 3.42
C LEU A 137 -11.97 -13.95 2.12
N THR A 138 -12.45 -12.71 2.22
CA THR A 138 -13.09 -11.97 1.15
C THR A 138 -12.50 -10.56 1.06
N ILE A 139 -12.97 -9.78 0.08
CA ILE A 139 -12.56 -8.37 -0.03
C ILE A 139 -12.96 -7.50 1.17
N ASP A 140 -13.84 -8.00 2.04
CA ASP A 140 -14.25 -7.29 3.25
C ASP A 140 -13.27 -7.48 4.41
N ASP A 141 -12.36 -8.45 4.31
CA ASP A 141 -11.38 -8.79 5.34
C ASP A 141 -10.06 -8.04 5.09
N ARG A 142 -9.77 -7.04 5.92
CA ARG A 142 -8.61 -6.14 5.83
C ARG A 142 -7.91 -6.03 7.19
N ASN A 143 -6.75 -5.37 7.26
CA ASN A 143 -6.02 -5.13 8.52
C ASN A 143 -5.69 -6.45 9.24
N LEU A 144 -5.29 -7.47 8.49
CA LEU A 144 -4.98 -8.79 9.07
C LEU A 144 -3.48 -9.05 9.23
N TRP A 145 -2.65 -8.25 8.56
CA TRP A 145 -1.19 -8.15 8.71
C TRP A 145 -0.70 -6.84 8.05
N GLY A 146 0.58 -6.53 8.13
CA GLY A 146 1.17 -5.27 7.66
C GLY A 146 1.16 -5.15 6.14
N GLY A 147 2.08 -5.83 5.46
CA GLY A 147 2.30 -5.69 4.03
C GLY A 147 3.75 -6.02 3.66
N VAL A 148 4.14 -5.65 2.44
CA VAL A 148 5.51 -5.81 1.95
C VAL A 148 6.12 -4.43 1.70
N LEU A 149 7.25 -4.15 2.33
CA LEU A 149 8.00 -2.91 2.14
C LEU A 149 9.31 -3.22 1.43
N VAL A 150 9.61 -2.47 0.37
CA VAL A 150 10.89 -2.53 -0.34
C VAL A 150 11.54 -1.15 -0.29
N LEU A 151 12.69 -1.10 0.36
CA LEU A 151 13.41 0.15 0.65
C LEU A 151 14.72 0.16 -0.13
N GLY A 152 14.89 1.18 -0.97
CA GLY A 152 16.04 1.35 -1.83
C GLY A 152 16.85 2.61 -1.52
N THR A 153 17.88 2.81 -2.34
CA THR A 153 18.85 3.92 -2.21
C THR A 153 18.73 4.97 -3.32
N ALA A 154 17.61 4.99 -4.05
CA ALA A 154 17.34 5.98 -5.09
C ALA A 154 16.87 7.33 -4.53
N PRO A 155 17.01 8.43 -5.31
CA PRO A 155 16.63 9.76 -4.87
C PRO A 155 15.16 9.89 -4.45
N CYS A 156 14.94 10.58 -3.35
CA CYS A 156 13.63 10.99 -2.83
C CYS A 156 13.71 12.47 -2.45
N SER A 157 12.57 13.14 -2.38
CA SER A 157 12.48 14.52 -1.92
C SER A 157 11.92 14.59 -0.51
N PHE A 158 12.77 14.93 0.45
CA PHE A 158 12.41 15.01 1.86
C PHE A 158 12.42 16.43 2.39
N THR A 159 11.53 16.70 3.32
CA THR A 159 11.55 17.94 4.11
C THR A 159 12.94 18.22 4.69
N GLY A 160 13.46 19.43 4.45
CA GLY A 160 14.78 19.85 4.95
C GLY A 160 15.98 19.24 4.21
N ASN A 161 15.75 18.59 3.06
CA ASN A 161 16.77 17.98 2.21
C ASN A 161 17.60 16.91 2.93
N ALA A 162 16.93 16.07 3.73
CA ALA A 162 17.56 14.87 4.27
C ALA A 162 18.04 13.96 3.12
N GLU A 163 19.08 13.16 3.37
CA GLU A 163 19.53 12.14 2.41
C GLU A 163 18.67 10.88 2.48
N GLN A 164 18.19 10.57 3.67
CA GLN A 164 17.35 9.41 3.96
C GLN A 164 16.26 9.80 4.97
N ALA A 165 15.13 9.12 4.88
CA ALA A 165 14.05 9.18 5.87
C ALA A 165 13.76 7.78 6.41
N LEU A 166 13.13 7.71 7.58
CA LEU A 166 12.52 6.48 8.07
C LEU A 166 11.19 6.33 7.33
N ILE A 167 10.97 5.18 6.69
CA ILE A 167 9.67 4.88 6.08
C ILE A 167 8.61 4.95 7.16
N GLU A 168 7.48 5.51 6.81
CA GLU A 168 6.39 5.66 7.76
C GLU A 168 5.94 4.32 8.32
N GLY A 169 5.32 4.40 9.49
CA GLY A 169 4.81 3.22 10.16
C GLY A 169 5.81 2.35 10.90
N LEU A 170 7.12 2.55 10.69
CA LEU A 170 8.15 1.83 11.43
C LEU A 170 8.57 2.58 12.71
N PRO A 171 8.90 1.86 13.80
CA PRO A 171 9.37 2.50 15.02
C PRO A 171 10.69 3.23 14.81
N GLU A 172 10.82 4.45 15.36
CA GLU A 172 12.12 5.14 15.39
C GLU A 172 13.19 4.30 16.09
N ASN A 173 14.44 4.42 15.62
CA ASN A 173 15.60 3.72 16.18
C ASN A 173 15.50 2.18 16.16
N SER A 174 14.69 1.62 15.26
CA SER A 174 14.55 0.18 15.01
C SER A 174 15.84 -0.46 14.48
N GLY A 175 16.71 0.33 13.84
CA GLY A 175 17.94 -0.14 13.19
C GLY A 175 17.75 -0.59 11.74
N TYR A 176 16.53 -0.45 11.20
CA TYR A 176 16.15 -0.74 9.81
C TYR A 176 15.11 0.30 9.35
N GLY A 177 14.68 0.26 8.10
CA GLY A 177 13.55 1.06 7.64
C GLY A 177 13.95 2.40 7.02
N LEU A 178 15.24 2.68 6.88
CA LEU A 178 15.70 3.90 6.21
C LEU A 178 15.65 3.70 4.69
N TYR A 179 15.20 4.71 3.96
CA TYR A 179 15.19 4.71 2.49
C TYR A 179 15.63 6.06 1.95
N GLY A 180 15.94 6.10 0.65
CA GLY A 180 16.49 7.27 -0.02
C GLY A 180 18.01 7.21 -0.16
N GLY A 181 18.53 8.05 -1.03
CA GLY A 181 19.96 8.14 -1.35
C GLY A 181 20.19 8.87 -2.67
N ASP A 182 21.34 8.64 -3.31
CA ASP A 182 21.73 9.29 -4.55
C ASP A 182 21.87 8.33 -5.74
N ASN A 183 21.43 7.07 -5.59
CA ASN A 183 21.62 6.01 -6.57
C ASN A 183 20.33 5.71 -7.36
N PRO A 184 20.05 6.42 -8.46
CA PRO A 184 18.87 6.16 -9.29
C PRO A 184 18.86 4.77 -9.94
N ALA A 185 20.01 4.07 -9.96
CA ALA A 185 20.15 2.71 -10.49
C ALA A 185 20.17 1.65 -9.37
N ASP A 186 19.67 1.98 -8.18
CA ASP A 186 19.42 1.03 -7.11
C ASP A 186 18.67 -0.21 -7.64
N ASN A 187 19.08 -1.37 -7.15
CA ASN A 187 18.48 -2.65 -7.51
C ASN A 187 18.13 -3.40 -6.23
N SER A 188 16.86 -3.26 -5.85
CA SER A 188 16.23 -3.92 -4.71
C SER A 188 15.68 -5.32 -5.05
N GLY A 189 15.89 -5.80 -6.29
CA GLY A 189 15.56 -7.17 -6.71
C GLY A 189 14.61 -7.28 -7.91
N HIS A 190 13.84 -8.37 -7.94
CA HIS A 190 12.89 -8.72 -9.00
C HIS A 190 11.62 -9.26 -8.37
N LEU A 191 10.54 -8.50 -8.47
CA LEU A 191 9.20 -8.84 -8.01
C LEU A 191 8.30 -9.09 -9.22
N GLU A 192 7.83 -10.32 -9.40
CA GLU A 192 6.96 -10.67 -10.52
C GLU A 192 5.95 -11.77 -10.20
N TYR A 193 4.69 -11.59 -10.65
CA TYR A 193 3.55 -12.49 -10.36
C TYR A 193 3.37 -12.70 -8.85
N ILE A 194 3.08 -11.60 -8.16
CA ILE A 194 2.88 -11.56 -6.71
C ILE A 194 1.47 -11.07 -6.42
N SER A 195 0.77 -11.76 -5.51
CA SER A 195 -0.54 -11.36 -4.99
C SER A 195 -0.41 -11.09 -3.48
N ILE A 196 -0.64 -9.85 -3.06
CA ILE A 196 -0.59 -9.38 -1.67
C ILE A 196 -2.01 -9.12 -1.21
N ARG A 197 -2.44 -9.75 -0.10
CA ARG A 197 -3.85 -9.78 0.28
C ARG A 197 -4.06 -9.47 1.75
N HIS A 198 -5.15 -8.77 2.07
CA HIS A 198 -5.66 -8.60 3.43
C HIS A 198 -4.69 -7.86 4.38
N GLY A 199 -3.82 -7.00 3.83
CA GLY A 199 -2.85 -6.19 4.58
C GLY A 199 -3.46 -4.95 5.24
N GLY A 200 -2.64 -3.95 5.58
CA GLY A 200 -3.11 -2.69 6.16
C GLY A 200 -3.22 -2.71 7.67
N ALA A 201 -2.29 -3.38 8.36
CA ALA A 201 -2.31 -3.36 9.83
C ALA A 201 -1.99 -1.97 10.39
N GLU A 202 -2.85 -1.47 11.28
CA GLU A 202 -2.64 -0.19 11.97
C GLU A 202 -1.41 -0.29 12.89
N ILE A 203 -0.37 0.48 12.60
CA ILE A 203 0.89 0.50 13.36
C ILE A 203 1.03 1.72 14.28
N GLY A 204 0.13 2.70 14.15
CA GLY A 204 0.00 3.92 14.96
C GLY A 204 -1.38 4.55 14.69
N GLU A 205 -1.80 5.54 15.50
CA GLU A 205 -3.11 6.19 15.28
C GLU A 205 -3.11 6.90 13.91
N GLY A 206 -3.85 6.35 12.95
CA GLY A 206 -3.92 6.82 11.57
C GLY A 206 -2.64 6.57 10.76
N ASN A 207 -1.85 5.58 11.15
CA ASN A 207 -0.72 5.09 10.37
C ASN A 207 -0.90 3.59 10.16
N GLU A 208 -1.08 3.17 8.93
CA GLU A 208 -1.22 1.78 8.51
C GLU A 208 -0.02 1.42 7.60
N ILE A 209 0.09 0.14 7.19
CA ILE A 209 1.13 -0.29 6.22
C ILE A 209 0.43 -0.55 4.89
N ASN A 210 0.99 -0.03 3.80
CA ASN A 210 0.46 -0.25 2.45
C ASN A 210 0.61 -1.72 2.02
N GLY A 211 -0.18 -2.14 1.05
CA GLY A 211 -0.06 -3.51 0.52
C GLY A 211 1.35 -3.75 -0.03
N LEU A 212 1.81 -2.85 -0.89
CA LEU A 212 3.19 -2.76 -1.35
C LEU A 212 3.72 -1.34 -1.18
N THR A 213 4.66 -1.14 -0.26
CA THR A 213 5.37 0.12 -0.07
C THR A 213 6.70 0.10 -0.82
N LEU A 214 6.96 1.12 -1.64
CA LEU A 214 8.18 1.26 -2.44
C LEU A 214 8.90 2.57 -2.08
N GLY A 215 9.80 2.51 -1.11
CA GLY A 215 10.57 3.68 -0.66
C GLY A 215 11.90 3.79 -1.38
N GLY A 216 12.11 4.81 -2.21
CA GLY A 216 13.41 5.08 -2.84
C GLY A 216 13.94 3.93 -3.69
N VAL A 217 13.06 3.16 -4.33
CA VAL A 217 13.46 2.01 -5.16
C VAL A 217 13.96 2.49 -6.52
N GLY A 218 15.11 1.96 -6.96
CA GLY A 218 15.74 2.39 -8.22
C GLY A 218 15.31 1.61 -9.46
N ASN A 219 15.62 2.17 -10.63
CA ASN A 219 15.33 1.59 -11.95
C ASN A 219 16.20 0.37 -12.33
N GLY A 220 17.10 -0.05 -11.44
CA GLY A 220 17.75 -1.35 -11.52
C GLY A 220 16.86 -2.50 -11.05
N THR A 221 15.73 -2.19 -10.37
CA THR A 221 14.73 -3.14 -9.85
C THR A 221 13.70 -3.46 -10.92
N ILE A 222 13.19 -4.70 -10.93
CA ILE A 222 12.08 -5.12 -11.81
C ILE A 222 10.84 -5.31 -10.94
N ILE A 223 9.76 -4.56 -11.23
CA ILE A 223 8.45 -4.72 -10.60
C ILE A 223 7.39 -4.86 -11.69
N ARG A 224 6.80 -6.06 -11.81
CA ARG A 224 5.71 -6.26 -12.78
C ARG A 224 4.78 -7.40 -12.44
N ASN A 225 3.52 -7.36 -12.89
CA ASN A 225 2.50 -8.37 -12.59
C ASN A 225 2.29 -8.48 -11.06
N ILE A 226 1.87 -7.38 -10.45
CA ILE A 226 1.58 -7.30 -9.01
C ILE A 226 0.07 -7.15 -8.83
N GLU A 227 -0.48 -7.91 -7.90
CA GLU A 227 -1.85 -7.81 -7.43
C GLU A 227 -1.86 -7.42 -5.95
N VAL A 228 -2.69 -6.44 -5.58
CA VAL A 228 -2.98 -6.11 -4.17
C VAL A 228 -4.49 -6.14 -3.93
N ILE A 229 -4.95 -6.82 -2.89
CA ILE A 229 -6.38 -6.99 -2.59
C ILE A 229 -6.64 -6.71 -1.11
N ALA A 230 -7.70 -5.95 -0.84
CA ALA A 230 -8.23 -5.77 0.51
C ALA A 230 -7.17 -5.29 1.51
N ASN A 231 -6.31 -4.36 1.09
CA ASN A 231 -5.49 -3.60 2.02
C ASN A 231 -6.37 -2.59 2.76
N LEU A 232 -6.18 -2.38 4.07
CA LEU A 232 -6.92 -1.32 4.77
C LEU A 232 -6.45 0.07 4.32
N ASP A 233 -5.15 0.22 4.18
CA ASP A 233 -4.48 1.42 3.69
C ASP A 233 -4.38 1.38 2.15
N ASP A 234 -3.42 2.11 1.60
CA ASP A 234 -3.12 2.09 0.17
C ASP A 234 -2.80 0.71 -0.36
N ALA A 235 -3.15 0.49 -1.62
CA ALA A 235 -2.79 -0.75 -2.28
C ALA A 235 -1.29 -0.76 -2.63
N ILE A 236 -0.83 0.25 -3.36
CA ILE A 236 0.60 0.43 -3.70
C ILE A 236 0.95 1.90 -3.55
N GLU A 237 2.03 2.17 -2.82
CA GLU A 237 2.55 3.51 -2.63
C GLU A 237 4.03 3.61 -3.00
N TRP A 238 4.37 4.65 -3.75
CA TRP A 238 5.74 4.99 -4.15
C TRP A 238 6.22 6.24 -3.42
N PHE A 239 7.10 6.06 -2.44
CA PHE A 239 7.80 7.15 -1.75
C PHE A 239 9.12 7.45 -2.47
N GLY A 240 9.11 8.42 -3.39
CA GLY A 240 10.27 8.76 -4.19
C GLY A 240 10.80 7.59 -5.03
N GLY A 241 12.05 7.68 -5.49
CA GLY A 241 12.68 6.65 -6.33
C GLY A 241 12.42 6.79 -7.83
N THR A 242 12.96 5.85 -8.60
CA THR A 242 13.02 5.88 -10.07
C THR A 242 12.52 4.59 -10.73
N VAL A 243 12.06 3.61 -9.94
CA VAL A 243 11.67 2.28 -10.43
C VAL A 243 10.52 2.38 -11.43
N ASP A 244 10.61 1.66 -12.55
CA ASP A 244 9.46 1.48 -13.42
C ASP A 244 8.62 0.28 -12.94
N SER A 245 7.31 0.44 -12.91
CA SER A 245 6.35 -0.60 -12.51
C SER A 245 5.33 -0.87 -13.63
N SER A 246 5.03 -2.14 -13.90
CA SER A 246 4.10 -2.49 -15.00
C SER A 246 3.17 -3.64 -14.71
N ASN A 247 1.97 -3.65 -15.30
CA ASN A 247 0.96 -4.69 -15.07
C ASN A 247 0.62 -4.78 -13.57
N LEU A 248 -0.04 -3.75 -13.07
CA LEU A 248 -0.46 -3.65 -11.67
C LEU A 248 -1.99 -3.80 -11.60
N ILE A 249 -2.51 -4.57 -10.66
CA ILE A 249 -3.95 -4.67 -10.42
C ILE A 249 -4.26 -4.56 -8.94
N VAL A 250 -5.17 -3.67 -8.57
CA VAL A 250 -5.56 -3.46 -7.17
C VAL A 250 -7.07 -3.54 -7.03
N TRP A 251 -7.53 -4.12 -5.92
CA TRP A 251 -8.95 -4.28 -5.66
C TRP A 251 -9.31 -4.11 -4.18
N ALA A 252 -10.29 -3.25 -3.93
CA ALA A 252 -10.95 -3.11 -2.64
C ALA A 252 -10.02 -2.66 -1.50
N GLN A 253 -9.02 -1.86 -1.82
CA GLN A 253 -8.23 -1.10 -0.85
C GLN A 253 -9.12 -0.12 -0.07
N GLY A 254 -8.79 0.12 1.20
CA GLY A 254 -9.56 0.99 2.08
C GLY A 254 -9.19 2.47 1.99
N ASP A 255 -7.98 2.77 1.50
CA ASP A 255 -7.57 4.14 1.17
C ASP A 255 -7.29 4.25 -0.35
N ASP A 256 -6.07 4.54 -0.78
CA ASP A 256 -5.77 4.88 -2.16
C ASP A 256 -5.27 3.72 -3.02
N GLY A 257 -5.70 3.72 -4.28
CA GLY A 257 -5.34 2.69 -5.25
C GLY A 257 -3.85 2.71 -5.57
N PHE A 258 -3.40 3.81 -6.19
CA PHE A 258 -1.99 4.11 -6.40
C PHE A 258 -1.68 5.47 -5.75
N ASP A 259 -0.80 5.47 -4.76
CA ASP A 259 -0.31 6.68 -4.11
C ASP A 259 1.16 6.96 -4.50
N ILE A 260 1.50 8.21 -4.77
CA ILE A 260 2.84 8.67 -5.09
C ILE A 260 3.18 9.85 -4.21
N ASP A 261 4.34 9.80 -3.55
CA ASP A 261 4.89 10.92 -2.80
C ASP A 261 6.39 11.15 -3.10
N GLN A 262 6.95 12.24 -2.58
CA GLN A 262 8.38 12.47 -2.42
C GLN A 262 9.18 12.42 -3.72
N ALA A 263 8.57 12.97 -4.78
CA ALA A 263 9.17 13.13 -6.11
C ALA A 263 9.54 11.81 -6.80
N TYR A 264 8.71 10.77 -6.68
CA TYR A 264 8.85 9.59 -7.53
C TYR A 264 8.91 9.97 -9.02
N SER A 265 9.82 9.33 -9.72
CA SER A 265 10.22 9.68 -11.10
C SER A 265 10.16 8.50 -12.06
N GLY A 266 9.63 7.37 -11.60
CA GLY A 266 9.45 6.18 -12.42
C GLY A 266 8.22 6.24 -13.31
N THR A 267 8.08 5.21 -14.13
CA THR A 267 6.90 4.99 -14.98
C THR A 267 6.00 3.91 -14.38
N ILE A 268 4.74 4.23 -14.12
CA ILE A 268 3.67 3.26 -13.85
C ILE A 268 2.92 3.01 -15.15
N SER A 269 2.90 1.76 -15.62
CA SER A 269 2.27 1.42 -16.89
C SER A 269 1.36 0.19 -16.83
N ASN A 270 0.24 0.23 -17.55
CA ASN A 270 -0.72 -0.87 -17.60
C ASN A 270 -1.27 -1.24 -16.21
N GLY A 271 -2.13 -0.40 -15.65
CA GLY A 271 -2.69 -0.56 -14.30
C GLY A 271 -4.21 -0.79 -14.30
N VAL A 272 -4.74 -1.57 -13.36
CA VAL A 272 -6.18 -1.68 -13.13
C VAL A 272 -6.49 -1.39 -11.67
N ILE A 273 -7.40 -0.47 -11.42
CA ILE A 273 -7.83 -0.10 -10.08
C ILE A 273 -9.32 -0.40 -9.97
N VAL A 274 -9.70 -1.30 -9.07
CA VAL A 274 -11.10 -1.65 -8.80
C VAL A 274 -11.45 -1.12 -7.41
N GLN A 275 -12.05 0.06 -7.37
CA GLN A 275 -12.52 0.63 -6.11
C GLN A 275 -13.77 -0.09 -5.61
N THR A 276 -13.98 0.02 -4.31
CA THR A 276 -15.21 -0.42 -3.64
C THR A 276 -15.77 0.71 -2.80
N ASN A 277 -16.88 0.45 -2.12
CA ASN A 277 -17.58 1.45 -1.32
C ASN A 277 -16.72 2.03 -0.16
N VAL A 278 -15.62 1.36 0.22
CA VAL A 278 -14.68 1.78 1.26
C VAL A 278 -13.46 2.55 0.74
N SER A 279 -13.15 2.49 -0.56
CA SER A 279 -11.92 3.08 -1.12
C SER A 279 -11.99 4.60 -1.15
N ASP A 280 -10.84 5.27 -0.97
CA ASP A 280 -10.78 6.73 -1.01
C ASP A 280 -10.56 7.26 -2.43
N HIS A 281 -9.33 7.27 -2.95
CA HIS A 281 -9.02 7.66 -4.33
C HIS A 281 -8.50 6.48 -5.15
N ALA A 282 -8.62 6.57 -6.48
CA ALA A 282 -7.91 5.63 -7.35
C ALA A 282 -6.46 6.07 -7.50
N PHE A 283 -6.22 7.38 -7.55
CA PHE A 283 -4.89 7.97 -7.51
C PHE A 283 -4.81 9.06 -6.45
N GLU A 284 -3.87 8.94 -5.53
CA GLU A 284 -3.39 10.06 -4.71
C GLU A 284 -1.96 10.38 -5.16
N ILE A 285 -1.67 11.66 -5.36
CA ILE A 285 -0.44 12.10 -6.00
C ILE A 285 0.04 13.36 -5.31
N ASP A 286 1.11 13.18 -4.56
CA ASP A 286 1.81 14.18 -3.79
C ASP A 286 3.11 14.60 -4.48
N GLY A 287 3.46 15.85 -4.24
CA GLY A 287 4.64 16.45 -4.84
C GLY A 287 5.90 16.26 -4.01
N PRO A 288 7.00 16.90 -4.44
CA PRO A 288 8.25 16.85 -3.69
C PRO A 288 8.18 17.65 -2.37
N GLU A 289 8.64 17.07 -1.26
CA GLU A 289 8.70 17.78 0.04
C GLU A 289 9.94 18.69 0.21
N GLY A 290 10.98 18.48 -0.61
CA GLY A 290 12.27 19.16 -0.53
C GLY A 290 12.73 19.79 -1.84
N ASP A 291 14.01 20.13 -1.94
CA ASP A 291 14.60 20.79 -3.12
C ASP A 291 14.82 19.82 -4.28
N TYR A 292 14.83 18.49 -4.04
CA TYR A 292 14.87 17.51 -5.12
C TYR A 292 13.51 17.52 -5.84
N GLN A 293 13.54 17.63 -7.16
CA GLN A 293 12.34 17.80 -7.97
C GLN A 293 12.47 16.88 -9.17
N ASP A 294 11.52 15.98 -9.33
CA ASP A 294 11.43 15.08 -10.48
C ASP A 294 9.96 14.81 -10.78
N SER A 295 9.64 13.95 -11.74
CA SER A 295 8.28 13.81 -12.26
C SER A 295 7.96 12.39 -12.70
N TYR A 296 6.83 11.88 -12.22
CA TYR A 296 6.34 10.55 -12.58
C TYR A 296 5.78 10.49 -14.00
N THR A 297 5.61 9.28 -14.52
CA THR A 297 4.76 9.00 -15.68
C THR A 297 3.75 7.90 -15.36
N ILE A 298 2.46 8.16 -15.53
CA ILE A 298 1.38 7.17 -15.47
C ILE A 298 0.79 6.98 -16.87
N GLN A 299 0.68 5.74 -17.35
CA GLN A 299 0.05 5.47 -18.63
C GLN A 299 -0.71 4.14 -18.73
N ASN A 300 -1.77 4.13 -19.53
CA ASN A 300 -2.58 2.94 -19.84
C ASN A 300 -3.21 2.34 -18.57
N VAL A 301 -3.97 3.14 -17.82
CA VAL A 301 -4.63 2.67 -16.59
C VAL A 301 -6.14 2.63 -16.79
N THR A 302 -6.80 1.59 -16.29
CA THR A 302 -8.27 1.54 -16.22
C THR A 302 -8.70 1.59 -14.77
N VAL A 303 -9.55 2.56 -14.43
CA VAL A 303 -10.19 2.66 -13.13
C VAL A 303 -11.65 2.23 -13.25
N PHE A 304 -12.04 1.26 -12.42
CA PHE A 304 -13.43 0.89 -12.20
C PHE A 304 -13.85 1.45 -10.83
N ASN A 305 -14.49 2.61 -10.82
CA ASN A 305 -15.01 3.22 -9.60
C ASN A 305 -16.21 2.45 -9.07
N ASP A 306 -16.47 2.60 -7.77
CA ASP A 306 -17.71 2.13 -7.17
C ASP A 306 -18.83 3.16 -7.39
N ASN A 307 -19.99 2.67 -7.85
CA ASN A 307 -21.21 3.46 -8.01
C ASN A 307 -22.35 2.95 -7.10
N SER A 308 -22.00 2.17 -6.08
CA SER A 308 -23.00 1.63 -5.17
C SER A 308 -23.64 2.76 -4.35
N ALA A 309 -24.95 2.66 -4.12
CA ALA A 309 -25.68 3.57 -3.25
C ALA A 309 -25.48 3.27 -1.75
N ASP A 310 -24.44 2.50 -1.42
CA ASP A 310 -24.16 2.14 -0.04
C ASP A 310 -23.54 3.33 0.70
N GLU A 311 -24.19 3.76 1.78
CA GLU A 311 -23.80 4.90 2.64
C GLU A 311 -23.49 4.45 4.08
N THR A 312 -23.09 3.19 4.29
CA THR A 312 -22.71 2.70 5.63
C THR A 312 -21.59 3.54 6.27
N ALA A 313 -21.58 3.69 7.59
CA ALA A 313 -20.41 4.26 8.27
C ALA A 313 -19.16 3.44 7.88
N ASN A 314 -18.11 4.11 7.40
CA ASN A 314 -16.89 3.57 6.74
C ASN A 314 -16.94 3.53 5.20
N THR A 315 -17.75 4.37 4.54
CA THR A 315 -17.54 4.63 3.10
C THR A 315 -16.33 5.54 2.90
N GLY A 316 -15.39 5.16 2.03
CA GLY A 316 -14.39 6.09 1.49
C GLY A 316 -15.03 7.05 0.48
N ASN A 317 -14.30 8.06 0.03
CA ASN A 317 -14.87 9.09 -0.85
C ASN A 317 -15.14 8.58 -2.27
N ARG A 318 -14.49 7.48 -2.69
CA ARG A 318 -14.60 6.87 -4.04
C ARG A 318 -14.27 7.87 -5.15
N GLU A 319 -13.33 8.75 -4.86
CA GLU A 319 -12.81 9.70 -5.80
C GLU A 319 -11.93 9.01 -6.85
N VAL A 320 -11.82 9.65 -8.01
CA VAL A 320 -10.96 9.14 -9.08
C VAL A 320 -9.51 9.52 -8.79
N ALA A 321 -9.23 10.80 -8.56
CA ALA A 321 -7.85 11.24 -8.38
C ALA A 321 -7.75 12.51 -7.55
N GLN A 322 -6.65 12.64 -6.81
CA GLN A 322 -6.24 13.86 -6.14
C GLN A 322 -4.77 14.18 -6.45
N PHE A 323 -4.48 15.44 -6.77
CA PHE A 323 -3.12 15.93 -6.99
C PHE A 323 -2.83 17.09 -6.03
N ARG A 324 -1.94 16.92 -5.05
CA ARG A 324 -1.65 17.91 -3.99
C ARG A 324 -0.14 18.07 -3.77
N ASP A 325 0.23 18.98 -2.86
CA ASP A 325 1.61 19.20 -2.41
C ASP A 325 2.64 19.47 -3.53
N GLY A 326 2.19 20.09 -4.62
CA GLY A 326 3.06 20.39 -5.75
C GLY A 326 3.31 19.18 -6.64
N ALA A 327 2.31 18.30 -6.77
CA ALA A 327 2.27 17.19 -7.72
C ALA A 327 2.73 17.61 -9.11
N ARG A 328 3.48 16.73 -9.78
CA ARG A 328 4.06 16.95 -11.10
C ARG A 328 4.39 15.64 -11.77
N GLY A 329 4.18 15.61 -13.07
CA GLY A 329 4.24 14.37 -13.84
C GLY A 329 3.33 14.43 -15.05
N SER A 330 3.19 13.27 -15.69
CA SER A 330 2.27 13.10 -16.80
C SER A 330 1.38 11.89 -16.59
N MET A 331 0.09 12.05 -16.90
CA MET A 331 -0.88 10.97 -16.91
C MET A 331 -1.53 10.87 -18.29
N SER A 332 -1.53 9.67 -18.87
CA SER A 332 -2.09 9.48 -20.20
C SER A 332 -2.77 8.14 -20.44
N ASN A 333 -3.69 8.10 -21.41
CA ASN A 333 -4.39 6.87 -21.80
C ASN A 333 -5.12 6.21 -20.61
N VAL A 334 -5.82 7.01 -19.80
CA VAL A 334 -6.57 6.50 -18.64
C VAL A 334 -8.05 6.38 -18.99
N LEU A 335 -8.63 5.21 -18.72
CA LEU A 335 -10.06 4.96 -18.82
C LEU A 335 -10.66 4.98 -17.42
N MET A 336 -11.67 5.81 -17.20
CA MET A 336 -12.46 5.86 -15.96
C MET A 336 -13.87 5.33 -16.23
N VAL A 337 -14.30 4.36 -15.45
CA VAL A 337 -15.61 3.71 -15.62
C VAL A 337 -16.36 3.76 -14.30
N ASP A 338 -17.65 4.10 -14.36
CA ASP A 338 -18.54 4.23 -13.21
C ASP A 338 -18.11 5.37 -12.26
N GLY A 339 -18.65 5.38 -11.04
CA GLY A 339 -18.45 6.43 -10.03
C GLY A 339 -19.77 7.02 -9.52
N LEU A 340 -19.68 7.75 -8.41
CA LEU A 340 -20.78 8.54 -7.86
C LEU A 340 -20.87 9.90 -8.57
N GLU A 341 -21.99 10.59 -8.40
CA GLU A 341 -22.11 12.00 -8.82
C GLU A 341 -21.11 12.92 -8.09
N THR A 342 -20.58 12.47 -6.94
CA THR A 342 -19.61 13.18 -6.10
C THR A 342 -18.17 12.73 -6.30
N SER A 343 -17.91 11.68 -7.11
CA SER A 343 -16.56 11.20 -7.37
C SER A 343 -15.81 12.22 -8.23
N THR A 344 -14.65 12.69 -7.78
CA THR A 344 -13.90 13.75 -8.46
C THR A 344 -12.50 13.35 -8.89
N PHE A 345 -11.98 14.06 -9.88
CA PHE A 345 -10.59 14.09 -10.32
C PHE A 345 -10.10 15.53 -10.07
N GLN A 346 -9.29 15.73 -9.03
CA GLN A 346 -9.03 17.06 -8.46
C GLN A 346 -7.58 17.47 -8.56
N VAL A 347 -7.34 18.68 -9.08
CA VAL A 347 -6.06 19.38 -8.88
C VAL A 347 -6.23 20.35 -7.73
N ARG A 348 -5.44 20.16 -6.66
CA ARG A 348 -5.46 21.03 -5.48
C ARG A 348 -4.62 22.28 -5.72
N CYS A 349 -4.95 23.34 -4.98
CA CYS A 349 -4.42 24.69 -5.14
C CYS A 349 -2.88 24.82 -5.12
N ASP A 350 -2.20 23.90 -4.45
CA ASP A 350 -0.75 23.81 -4.31
C ASP A 350 -0.08 23.10 -5.50
N SER A 351 -0.84 22.30 -6.25
CA SER A 351 -0.43 21.65 -7.51
C SER A 351 -0.86 22.42 -8.76
N GLU A 352 -1.84 23.31 -8.64
CA GLU A 352 -2.31 24.22 -9.69
C GLU A 352 -1.18 24.98 -10.43
N PRO A 353 -0.14 25.53 -9.77
CA PRO A 353 0.97 26.17 -10.47
C PRO A 353 1.70 25.23 -11.43
N ASN A 354 1.91 23.97 -11.04
CA ASN A 354 2.59 22.98 -11.89
C ASN A 354 1.75 22.63 -13.11
N TYR A 355 0.43 22.55 -12.97
CA TYR A 355 -0.47 22.38 -14.11
C TYR A 355 -0.37 23.57 -15.08
N ASN A 356 -0.47 24.80 -14.57
CA ASN A 356 -0.40 26.02 -15.39
C ASN A 356 0.95 26.18 -16.13
N GLU A 357 2.05 25.71 -15.53
CA GLU A 357 3.39 25.75 -16.12
C GLU A 357 3.69 24.57 -17.06
N GLY A 358 2.83 23.55 -17.08
CA GLY A 358 2.98 22.34 -17.90
C GLY A 358 3.91 21.28 -17.29
N SER A 359 4.21 21.37 -15.99
CA SER A 359 4.94 20.36 -15.22
C SER A 359 4.02 19.24 -14.71
N LEU A 360 2.71 19.49 -14.63
CA LEU A 360 1.67 18.47 -14.44
C LEU A 360 0.78 18.44 -15.68
N THR A 361 0.66 17.28 -16.34
CA THR A 361 -0.02 17.18 -17.64
C THR A 361 -0.91 15.96 -17.77
N PHE A 362 -2.00 16.11 -18.53
CA PHE A 362 -3.00 15.08 -18.78
C PHE A 362 -3.25 14.96 -20.28
N SER A 363 -3.41 13.73 -20.79
CA SER A 363 -3.73 13.51 -22.21
C SER A 363 -4.45 12.20 -22.46
N ASN A 364 -5.34 12.17 -23.46
CA ASN A 364 -6.06 10.97 -23.87
C ASN A 364 -6.77 10.25 -22.70
N LEU A 365 -7.56 10.98 -21.92
CA LEU A 365 -8.40 10.38 -20.91
C LEU A 365 -9.77 10.07 -21.50
N GLU A 366 -10.36 8.96 -21.13
CA GLU A 366 -11.72 8.58 -21.50
C GLU A 366 -12.52 8.29 -20.24
N ILE A 367 -13.79 8.69 -20.22
CA ILE A 367 -14.66 8.51 -19.05
C ILE A 367 -16.06 8.05 -19.45
N VAL A 368 -16.57 7.05 -18.74
CA VAL A 368 -18.00 6.72 -18.74
C VAL A 368 -18.63 7.44 -17.55
N LEU A 369 -19.33 8.53 -17.80
CA LEU A 369 -19.89 9.38 -16.74
C LEU A 369 -21.02 8.70 -15.97
N ALA A 370 -21.09 9.01 -14.68
CA ALA A 370 -22.28 8.78 -13.88
C ALA A 370 -23.50 9.52 -14.50
N ALA A 371 -24.70 9.01 -14.24
CA ALA A 371 -25.90 9.66 -14.78
C ALA A 371 -26.03 11.11 -14.24
N ASN A 372 -26.39 12.04 -15.12
CA ASN A 372 -26.59 13.47 -14.82
C ASN A 372 -25.33 14.26 -14.43
N THR A 373 -24.12 13.73 -14.61
CA THR A 373 -22.88 14.50 -14.48
C THR A 373 -22.36 14.95 -15.84
N THR A 374 -21.45 15.93 -15.79
CA THR A 374 -20.65 16.39 -16.92
C THR A 374 -19.17 16.23 -16.60
N ILE A 375 -18.30 16.34 -17.59
CA ILE A 375 -16.84 16.35 -17.37
C ILE A 375 -16.44 17.42 -16.33
N ALA A 376 -17.07 18.61 -16.38
CA ALA A 376 -16.77 19.69 -15.45
C ALA A 376 -17.29 19.46 -14.01
N ASP A 377 -18.15 18.47 -13.79
CA ASP A 377 -18.57 18.07 -12.43
C ASP A 377 -17.58 17.07 -11.80
N ILE A 378 -16.80 16.37 -12.63
CA ILE A 378 -15.82 15.37 -12.19
C ILE A 378 -14.41 16.00 -12.09
N PHE A 379 -14.00 16.77 -13.09
CA PHE A 379 -12.67 17.38 -13.14
C PHE A 379 -12.70 18.75 -12.47
N ILE A 380 -12.22 18.82 -11.23
CA ILE A 380 -12.43 19.98 -10.36
C ILE A 380 -11.13 20.68 -10.00
N ASP A 381 -11.11 22.00 -10.18
CA ASP A 381 -10.23 22.90 -9.45
C ASP A 381 -10.71 23.01 -8.00
N ASN A 382 -9.90 22.61 -7.02
CA ASN A 382 -10.28 22.72 -5.61
C ASN A 382 -9.45 23.78 -4.85
N PRO A 383 -9.72 25.08 -5.07
CA PRO A 383 -8.91 26.17 -4.54
C PRO A 383 -9.13 26.46 -3.05
N ASN A 384 -10.08 25.79 -2.39
CA ASN A 384 -10.49 26.07 -1.00
C ASN A 384 -10.30 24.89 -0.04
N PHE A 385 -9.63 23.82 -0.48
CA PHE A 385 -9.51 22.62 0.34
C PHE A 385 -8.68 22.84 1.60
N ASP A 386 -7.52 23.48 1.48
CA ASP A 386 -6.64 23.79 2.60
C ASP A 386 -6.34 25.30 2.65
N PRO A 387 -7.01 26.07 3.52
CA PRO A 387 -6.76 27.51 3.64
C PRO A 387 -5.34 27.89 4.10
N GLU A 388 -4.57 26.93 4.65
CA GLU A 388 -3.19 27.16 5.09
C GLU A 388 -2.19 26.96 3.94
N LYS A 389 -2.45 26.01 3.03
CA LYS A 389 -1.65 25.79 1.80
C LYS A 389 -2.11 26.63 0.61
N CYS A 390 -3.41 26.91 0.51
CA CYS A 390 -4.02 27.69 -0.55
C CYS A 390 -3.96 29.19 -0.22
N SER A 391 -3.02 29.94 -0.81
CA SER A 391 -3.19 31.40 -0.85
C SER A 391 -4.40 31.77 -1.71
N GLU A 392 -5.22 32.75 -1.28
CA GLU A 392 -6.38 33.23 -2.06
C GLU A 392 -6.01 33.45 -3.54
N GLY A 393 -6.44 32.55 -4.42
CA GLY A 393 -6.42 32.75 -5.88
C GLY A 393 -5.42 31.94 -6.70
N GLY A 394 -5.28 30.65 -6.45
CA GLY A 394 -5.01 29.71 -7.55
C GLY A 394 -6.18 29.79 -8.55
N THR A 395 -5.91 30.14 -9.79
CA THR A 395 -6.92 30.21 -10.86
C THR A 395 -6.38 29.44 -12.04
N THR A 396 -6.36 28.12 -11.95
CA THR A 396 -6.24 27.33 -13.18
C THR A 396 -7.56 27.31 -13.94
N THR A 397 -7.46 26.86 -15.17
CA THR A 397 -8.60 26.55 -16.02
C THR A 397 -8.84 25.04 -16.13
N PHE A 398 -8.25 24.21 -15.26
CA PHE A 398 -8.29 22.75 -15.32
C PHE A 398 -9.69 22.19 -15.52
N THR A 399 -10.67 22.67 -14.74
CA THR A 399 -12.09 22.27 -14.90
C THR A 399 -12.60 22.54 -16.32
N GLN A 400 -12.23 23.67 -16.89
CA GLN A 400 -12.63 24.08 -18.24
C GLN A 400 -11.81 23.39 -19.33
N ASP A 401 -10.54 23.15 -19.09
CA ASP A 401 -9.57 22.56 -20.01
C ASP A 401 -9.75 21.04 -20.11
N ALA A 402 -10.40 20.40 -19.14
CA ALA A 402 -10.70 18.97 -19.14
C ALA A 402 -11.38 18.50 -20.42
N GLN A 403 -12.26 19.32 -21.02
CA GLN A 403 -12.90 18.99 -22.30
C GLN A 403 -11.93 18.82 -23.48
N ASP A 404 -10.69 19.32 -23.36
CA ASP A 404 -9.67 19.26 -24.42
C ASP A 404 -8.86 17.95 -24.36
N PHE A 405 -8.82 17.27 -23.20
CA PHE A 405 -8.06 16.03 -23.00
C PHE A 405 -8.88 14.84 -22.48
N VAL A 406 -10.16 15.04 -22.13
CA VAL A 406 -11.11 14.00 -21.69
C VAL A 406 -12.18 13.79 -22.75
N THR A 407 -12.44 12.54 -23.11
CA THR A 407 -13.54 12.13 -23.99
C THR A 407 -14.59 11.35 -23.21
N GLU A 408 -15.83 11.85 -23.17
CA GLU A 408 -16.98 11.11 -22.63
C GLU A 408 -17.36 9.96 -23.56
N LEU A 409 -17.57 8.77 -22.99
CA LEU A 409 -17.97 7.56 -23.69
C LEU A 409 -19.39 7.12 -23.30
N PRO A 410 -20.18 6.58 -24.25
CA PRO A 410 -21.49 5.98 -23.93
C PRO A 410 -21.38 4.72 -23.08
N SER A 411 -20.28 3.96 -23.25
CA SER A 411 -20.01 2.73 -22.50
C SER A 411 -18.52 2.41 -22.51
N LYS A 412 -18.08 1.58 -21.57
CA LYS A 412 -16.68 1.12 -21.51
C LYS A 412 -16.24 0.33 -22.75
N ASP A 413 -17.19 -0.29 -23.47
CA ASP A 413 -16.89 -1.08 -24.66
C ASP A 413 -16.49 -0.20 -25.86
N ASP A 414 -16.75 1.11 -25.79
CA ASP A 414 -16.36 2.11 -26.78
C ASP A 414 -14.95 2.66 -26.53
N ALA A 415 -14.30 2.26 -25.43
CA ALA A 415 -13.00 2.79 -25.03
C ALA A 415 -11.88 2.41 -26.00
N THR A 416 -10.98 3.37 -26.23
CA THR A 416 -9.77 3.21 -27.04
C THR A 416 -8.48 3.34 -26.24
N VAL A 417 -8.59 3.77 -24.98
CA VAL A 417 -7.49 3.85 -24.01
C VAL A 417 -7.75 2.94 -22.79
N GLY A 418 -6.85 3.01 -21.81
CA GLY A 418 -6.90 2.18 -20.60
C GLY A 418 -5.94 1.00 -20.65
N ALA A 419 -6.06 0.15 -19.63
CA ALA A 419 -5.21 -1.02 -19.47
C ALA A 419 -5.56 -2.14 -20.45
N ASN A 420 -4.52 -2.86 -20.87
CA ASN A 420 -4.68 -4.17 -21.47
C ASN A 420 -5.01 -5.19 -20.36
N THR A 421 -6.29 -5.43 -20.13
CA THR A 421 -6.75 -6.31 -19.04
C THR A 421 -6.40 -7.79 -19.24
N SER A 422 -6.08 -8.21 -20.47
CA SER A 422 -5.80 -9.62 -20.79
C SER A 422 -4.56 -10.19 -20.08
N VAL A 423 -3.65 -9.33 -19.62
CA VAL A 423 -2.43 -9.76 -18.90
C VAL A 423 -2.70 -10.14 -17.44
N PHE A 424 -3.89 -9.82 -16.90
CA PHE A 424 -4.24 -10.08 -15.50
C PHE A 424 -4.96 -11.40 -15.27
N SER A 425 -5.03 -12.30 -16.27
CA SER A 425 -5.85 -13.51 -16.17
C SER A 425 -5.45 -14.47 -15.02
N TRP A 426 -4.21 -14.37 -14.53
CA TRP A 426 -3.70 -15.08 -13.37
C TRP A 426 -4.25 -14.60 -12.03
N SER A 427 -4.68 -13.34 -11.97
CA SER A 427 -4.95 -12.63 -10.72
C SER A 427 -6.30 -13.05 -10.12
N TYR A 428 -6.40 -13.04 -8.79
CA TYR A 428 -7.66 -13.33 -8.11
C TYR A 428 -8.74 -12.28 -8.47
N THR A 429 -8.35 -11.03 -8.61
CA THR A 429 -9.21 -9.90 -9.01
C THR A 429 -9.82 -10.13 -10.38
N ALA A 430 -9.04 -10.52 -11.38
CA ALA A 430 -9.58 -10.80 -12.72
C ALA A 430 -10.61 -11.94 -12.70
N GLN A 431 -10.43 -12.91 -11.81
CA GLN A 431 -11.30 -14.08 -11.71
C GLN A 431 -12.60 -13.80 -10.91
N ASN A 432 -12.59 -12.81 -10.01
CA ASN A 432 -13.65 -12.64 -9.01
C ASN A 432 -14.32 -11.26 -9.00
N SER A 433 -13.70 -10.20 -9.52
CA SER A 433 -14.27 -8.83 -9.49
C SER A 433 -15.46 -8.63 -10.42
N GLY A 434 -15.54 -9.43 -11.50
CA GLY A 434 -16.59 -9.31 -12.52
C GLY A 434 -16.51 -8.05 -13.40
N LYS A 435 -15.36 -7.36 -13.43
CA LYS A 435 -15.20 -6.09 -14.17
C LYS A 435 -14.77 -6.25 -15.63
N PHE A 436 -14.06 -7.32 -15.99
CA PHE A 436 -13.56 -7.55 -17.36
C PHE A 436 -13.44 -9.02 -17.71
#